data_AF-A0A9E6DWG5-F1
#
_entry.id   AF-A0A9E6DWG5-F1
#
_cell.length_a   1.000
_cell.length_b   1.000
_cell.length_c   1.000
_cell.angle_alpha   90.00
_cell.angle_beta   90.00
_cell.angle_gamma   90.00
#
_symmetry.space_group_name_H-M   'P 1'
#
loop_
_entity.id
_entity.type
_entity.pdbx_description
1 polymer ?
#
loop_
_entity_poly.entity_id
_entity_poly.type
_entity_poly.pdbx_seq_one_letter_code
_entity_poly.pdbx_strand_id
1 'polypeptide(L)' 'MKPTKQSVTTDAAIRNEANRVITALNHSHYPIDPVVAESVIESLQTIAEALDLPVAKTLHVRLIAIRNNIHVNQVVA' A
#
# COMPACT_ATOMS: atom_id res chain seq x y z
N MET A 1 -17.04 27.34 3.59
CA MET A 1 -15.96 26.49 4.14
C MET A 1 -14.74 26.65 3.23
N LYS A 2 -13.59 27.14 3.72
CA LYS A 2 -12.36 27.16 2.90
C LYS A 2 -11.76 25.75 2.94
N PRO A 3 -11.43 25.13 1.80
CA PRO A 3 -10.76 23.83 1.83
C PRO A 3 -9.39 24.00 2.48
N THR A 4 -9.18 23.34 3.61
CA THR A 4 -7.84 23.18 4.18
C THR A 4 -7.05 22.29 3.23
N LYS A 5 -6.07 22.86 2.52
CA LYS A 5 -5.06 22.09 1.80
C LYS A 5 -4.21 21.35 2.84
N GLN A 6 -4.65 20.18 3.28
CA GLN A 6 -3.74 19.24 3.93
C GLN A 6 -2.74 18.80 2.86
N SER A 7 -1.52 19.34 2.93
CA SER A 7 -0.41 18.86 2.12
C SER A 7 0.00 17.50 2.67
N VAL A 8 -0.53 16.44 2.06
CA VAL A 8 -0.05 15.08 2.30
C VAL A 8 1.21 14.91 1.45
N THR A 9 2.30 14.44 2.05
CA THR A 9 3.51 14.10 1.29
C THR A 9 3.23 12.92 0.36
N THR A 10 3.94 12.82 -0.77
CA THR A 10 3.78 11.69 -1.70
C THR A 10 3.97 10.34 -1.00
N ASP A 11 4.95 10.26 -0.09
CA ASP A 11 5.19 9.09 0.75
C ASP A 11 3.97 8.72 1.61
N ALA A 12 3.36 9.70 2.29
CA ALA A 12 2.15 9.47 3.09
C ALA A 12 0.94 9.09 2.23
N ALA A 13 0.80 9.66 1.02
CA ALA A 13 -0.27 9.31 0.12
C ALA A 13 -0.17 7.85 -0.36
N ILE A 14 1.03 7.42 -0.76
CA ILE A 14 1.33 6.04 -1.17
C ILE A 14 1.10 5.07 0.00
N ARG A 15 1.61 5.39 1.19
CA ARG A 15 1.38 4.60 2.41
C ARG A 15 -0.12 4.40 2.68
N ASN A 16 -0.89 5.49 2.61
CA ASN A 16 -2.32 5.45 2.88
C ASN A 16 -3.09 4.60 1.86
N GLU A 17 -2.70 4.64 0.58
CA GLU A 17 -3.31 3.79 -0.45
C GLU A 17 -2.96 2.32 -0.24
N ALA A 18 -1.69 2.01 0.02
CA ALA A 18 -1.27 0.64 0.33
C ALA A 18 -2.05 0.07 1.53
N ASN A 19 -2.24 0.87 2.57
CA ASN A 19 -3.01 0.49 3.76
C ASN A 19 -4.49 0.26 3.47
N ARG A 20 -5.11 1.00 2.53
CA ARG A 20 -6.47 0.72 2.06
C ARG A 20 -6.55 -0.63 1.36
N VAL A 21 -5.61 -0.94 0.47
CA VAL A 21 -5.53 -2.23 -0.23
C VAL A 21 -5.33 -3.37 0.75
N ILE A 22 -4.40 -3.24 1.70
CA ILE A 22 -4.15 -4.27 2.73
C ILE A 22 -5.40 -4.49 3.60
N THR A 23 -6.12 -3.43 3.95
CA THR A 23 -7.37 -3.53 4.70
C THR A 23 -8.44 -4.28 3.90
N ALA A 24 -8.56 -3.98 2.60
CA ALA A 24 -9.49 -4.68 1.71
C ALA A 24 -9.10 -6.16 1.52
N LEU A 25 -7.80 -6.46 1.43
CA LEU A 25 -7.29 -7.83 1.31
C LEU A 25 -7.57 -8.66 2.57
N ASN A 26 -7.41 -8.05 3.74
CA ASN A 26 -7.64 -8.70 5.02
C ASN A 26 -9.12 -8.68 5.48
N HIS A 27 -10.03 -8.15 4.67
CA HIS A 27 -11.43 -7.99 5.08
C HIS A 27 -12.10 -9.36 5.25
N SER A 28 -12.57 -9.67 6.47
CA SER A 28 -12.99 -11.04 6.84
C SER A 28 -14.17 -11.59 6.05
N HIS A 29 -15.03 -10.73 5.50
CA HIS A 29 -16.24 -11.13 4.78
C HIS A 29 -16.17 -10.97 3.27
N TYR A 30 -15.31 -10.08 2.77
CA TYR A 30 -15.26 -9.70 1.36
C TYR A 30 -13.82 -9.28 1.02
N PRO A 31 -12.86 -10.22 1.08
CA PRO A 31 -11.50 -9.92 0.70
C PRO A 31 -11.44 -9.63 -0.81
N ILE A 32 -10.64 -8.65 -1.21
CA ILE A 32 -10.28 -8.50 -2.62
C ILE A 32 -9.41 -9.67 -3.07
N ASP A 33 -9.40 -9.94 -4.37
CA ASP A 33 -8.53 -10.96 -4.96
C ASP A 33 -7.04 -10.63 -4.67
N PRO A 34 -6.26 -11.58 -4.12
CA PRO A 34 -4.82 -11.38 -3.87
C PRO A 34 -4.03 -10.90 -5.09
N VAL A 35 -4.39 -11.33 -6.30
CA VAL A 35 -3.74 -10.91 -7.55
C VAL A 35 -4.00 -9.42 -7.82
N VAL A 36 -5.20 -8.93 -7.49
CA VAL A 36 -5.53 -7.50 -7.59
C VAL A 36 -4.74 -6.70 -6.54
N ALA A 37 -4.69 -7.20 -5.30
CA ALA A 37 -3.90 -6.58 -4.25
C ALA A 37 -2.41 -6.52 -4.61
N GLU A 38 -1.87 -7.61 -5.17
CA GLU A 38 -0.48 -7.70 -5.65
C GLU A 38 -0.20 -6.63 -6.71
N SER A 39 -1.04 -6.55 -7.75
CA SER A 39 -0.84 -5.60 -8.86
C SER A 39 -0.84 -4.14 -8.38
N VAL A 40 -1.73 -3.78 -7.46
CA VAL A 40 -1.78 -2.40 -6.92
C VAL A 40 -0.55 -2.12 -6.05
N ILE A 41 -0.17 -3.04 -5.16
CA ILE A 41 1.00 -2.86 -4.27
C ILE A 41 2.30 -2.82 -5.07
N GLU A 42 2.44 -3.63 -6.13
CA GLU A 42 3.56 -3.59 -7.06
C GLU A 42 3.64 -2.24 -7.78
N SER A 43 2.51 -1.73 -8.29
CA SER A 43 2.46 -0.40 -8.92
C SER A 43 2.89 0.71 -7.96
N LEU A 44 2.39 0.68 -6.71
CA LEU A 44 2.78 1.64 -5.68
C LEU A 44 4.26 1.54 -5.30
N GLN A 45 4.81 0.32 -5.22
CA GLN A 45 6.24 0.10 -5.00
C GLN A 45 7.06 0.71 -6.14
N THR A 46 6.72 0.43 -7.40
CA THR A 46 7.43 0.97 -8.57
C THR A 46 7.45 2.50 -8.57
N ILE A 47 6.32 3.15 -8.25
CA ILE A 47 6.25 4.61 -8.13
C ILE A 47 7.13 5.11 -6.98
N ALA A 48 7.09 4.44 -5.82
CA ALA A 48 7.90 4.81 -4.67
C ALA A 48 9.41 4.66 -4.94
N GLU A 49 9.83 3.62 -5.66
CA GLU A 49 11.21 3.39 -6.08
C GLU A 49 11.68 4.46 -7.07
N ALA A 50 10.87 4.81 -8.06
CA ALA A 50 11.19 5.84 -9.04
C ALA A 50 11.36 7.23 -8.41
N LEU A 51 10.74 7.46 -7.25
CA LEU A 51 10.79 8.70 -6.50
C LEU A 51 11.77 8.65 -5.30
N ASP A 52 12.52 7.56 -5.14
CA ASP A 52 13.44 7.30 -4.01
C ASP A 52 12.77 7.51 -2.63
N LEU A 53 11.54 7.04 -2.48
CA LEU A 53 10.75 7.21 -1.26
C LEU A 53 11.02 6.08 -0.25
N PRO A 54 11.12 6.39 1.06
CA PRO A 54 11.38 5.40 2.12
C PRO A 54 10.37 4.24 2.15
N VAL A 55 9.10 4.51 1.78
CA VAL A 55 8.02 3.51 1.79
C VAL A 55 8.25 2.36 0.80
N ALA A 56 9.08 2.54 -0.24
CA ALA A 56 9.34 1.54 -1.28
C ALA A 56 9.77 0.17 -0.71
N LYS A 57 10.75 0.18 0.21
CA LYS A 57 11.27 -1.06 0.82
C LYS A 57 10.19 -1.79 1.61
N THR A 58 9.35 -1.05 2.33
CA THR A 58 8.27 -1.65 3.12
C THR A 58 7.19 -2.25 2.22
N LEU A 59 6.85 -1.58 1.11
CA LEU A 59 5.92 -2.12 0.10
C LEU A 59 6.45 -3.40 -0.53
N HIS A 60 7.75 -3.46 -0.83
CA HIS A 60 8.38 -4.68 -1.36
C HIS A 60 8.19 -5.88 -0.43
N VAL A 61 8.36 -5.68 0.89
CA VAL A 61 8.12 -6.74 1.89
C VAL A 61 6.64 -7.16 1.91
N ARG A 62 5.70 -6.22 1.76
CA ARG A 62 4.27 -6.55 1.67
C ARG A 62 3.91 -7.29 0.40
N LEU A 63 4.52 -6.94 -0.72
CA LEU A 63 4.37 -7.64 -1.99
C LEU A 63 4.81 -9.12 -1.87
N ILE A 64 5.95 -9.37 -1.22
CA ILE A 64 6.42 -10.74 -0.93
C ILE A 64 5.40 -11.48 -0.07
N ALA A 65 4.84 -10.85 0.98
CA ALA A 65 3.84 -11.50 1.82
C ALA A 65 2.57 -11.88 1.02
N ILE A 66 2.08 -10.99 0.16
CA ILE A 66 0.93 -11.26 -0.73
C ILE A 66 1.22 -12.46 -1.64
N ARG A 67 2.34 -12.44 -2.37
CA ARG A 67 2.75 -13.51 -3.29
C ARG A 67 2.88 -14.88 -2.64
N ASN A 68 3.16 -14.91 -1.34
CA ASN A 68 3.32 -16.14 -0.56
C ASN A 68 2.08 -16.50 0.27
N ASN A 69 0.95 -15.80 0.09
CA ASN A 69 -0.27 -15.98 0.88
C ASN A 69 -0.05 -15.88 2.39
N ILE A 70 0.86 -15.00 2.81
CA ILE A 70 1.15 -14.69 4.22
C ILE A 70 0.30 -13.50 4.66
N HIS A 71 -0.15 -13.49 5.91
CA HIS A 71 -0.88 -12.34 6.48
C HIS A 71 -0.09 -11.03 6.31
N VAL A 72 -0.77 -10.02 5.76
CA VAL A 72 -0.14 -8.75 5.37
C VAL A 72 -0.46 -7.68 6.40
N ASN A 73 0.56 -7.24 7.14
CA ASN A 73 0.41 -6.15 8.10
C ASN A 73 0.35 -4.78 7.42
N GLN A 74 -0.23 -3.79 8.10
CA GLN A 74 -0.20 -2.39 7.65
C GLN A 74 1.24 -1.88 7.47
N VAL A 75 1.40 -0.89 6.61
CA VAL A 75 2.63 -0.13 6.41
C VAL A 75 2.69 1.00 7.44
N VAL A 76 3.69 0.92 8.32
CA VAL A 76 3.97 1.91 9.37
C VAL A 76 5.03 2.90 8.90
N ALA A 77 5.03 4.11 9.47
CA ALA A 77 6.04 5.14 9.20
C ALA A 77 7.33 4.88 9.97
#